data_AF-A0A7S1VX61-F1
#
_entry.id   AF-A0A7S1VX61-F1
#
_cell.length_a   1.000
_cell.length_b   1.000
_cell.length_c   1.000
_cell.angle_alpha   90.00
_cell.angle_beta   90.00
_cell.angle_gamma   90.00
#
_symmetry.space_group_name_H-M   'P 1'
#
loop_
_entity.id
_entity.type
_entity.pdbx_description
1 polymer ?
#
loop_
_entity_poly.entity_id
_entity_poly.type
_entity_poly.pdbx_seq_one_letter_code
_entity_poly.pdbx_strand_id
1 'polypeptide(L)'
;MDATVEMTTVSARDMEALKRRDLGRREKRSADLSLLAGSPIDAYERYTRAAELTRHSHDPLWYASALEGCACAFIAMAEAGGHGVDEYLENNFQLPEEIMALAIAQGVAAGADLGDSKGKTMTVDRSKTTLPQAVTALVEEALSVLCRHEKLASLHAGLLLKLAEYVQEL
;
A
#
# COMPACT_ATOMS: atom_id res chain seq x y z
N MET A 1 -3.19 33.37 40.58
CA MET A 1 -1.91 33.03 39.93
C MET A 1 -2.23 32.80 38.49
N ASP A 2 -1.76 33.72 37.67
CA ASP A 2 -2.19 33.97 36.30
C ASP A 2 -1.79 32.79 35.40
N ALA A 3 -2.78 32.12 34.81
CA ALA A 3 -2.56 31.12 33.77
C ALA A 3 -2.42 31.87 32.44
N THR A 4 -1.35 32.65 32.31
CA THR A 4 -0.91 33.14 31.01
C THR A 4 -0.43 31.93 30.23
N VAL A 5 -1.32 31.38 29.41
CA VAL A 5 -0.96 30.54 28.27
C VAL A 5 0.11 31.31 27.52
N GLU A 6 1.36 30.86 27.63
CA GLU A 6 2.43 31.31 26.73
C GLU A 6 1.97 30.95 25.34
N MET A 7 1.38 31.93 24.65
CA MET A 7 1.07 31.86 23.24
C MET A 7 2.41 31.94 22.52
N THR A 8 3.14 30.83 22.54
CA THR A 8 4.35 30.64 21.75
C THR A 8 3.99 31.03 20.33
N THR A 9 4.64 32.07 19.82
CA THR A 9 4.48 32.54 18.46
C THR A 9 5.00 31.43 17.53
N VAL A 10 4.11 30.53 17.11
CA VAL A 10 4.41 29.47 16.15
C VAL A 10 4.85 30.14 14.87
N SER A 11 6.06 29.81 14.39
CA SER A 11 6.58 30.43 13.17
C SER A 11 5.69 30.07 11.98
N ALA A 12 5.68 30.89 10.92
CA ALA A 12 4.93 30.59 9.70
C ALA A 12 5.31 29.22 9.11
N ARG A 13 6.59 28.84 9.24
CA ARG A 13 7.12 27.55 8.82
C ARG A 13 6.54 26.39 9.64
N ASP A 14 6.44 26.56 10.95
CA ASP A 14 5.87 25.53 11.84
C ASP A 14 4.36 25.38 11.59
N MET A 15 3.66 26.48 11.33
CA MET A 15 2.24 26.44 10.91
C MET A 15 2.04 25.70 9.59
N GLU A 16 2.93 25.90 8.61
CA GLU A 16 2.87 25.17 7.34
C GLU A 16 3.16 23.68 7.52
N ALA A 17 4.14 23.32 8.33
CA ALA A 17 4.46 21.93 8.66
C ALA A 17 3.28 21.23 9.36
N LEU A 18 2.63 21.91 10.30
CA LEU A 18 1.43 21.42 10.98
C LEU A 18 0.27 21.20 10.00
N LYS A 19 0.01 22.16 9.10
CA LYS A 19 -1.03 22.04 8.07
C LYS A 19 -0.79 20.87 7.13
N ARG A 20 0.46 20.68 6.68
CA ARG A 20 0.82 19.56 5.79
C ARG A 20 0.66 18.21 6.50
N ARG A 21 1.02 18.15 7.78
CA ARG A 21 0.81 16.95 8.61
C ARG A 21 -0.68 16.63 8.75
N ASP A 22 -1.50 17.62 9.10
CA ASP A 22 -2.94 17.43 9.26
C ASP A 22 -3.62 17.04 7.95
N LEU A 23 -3.14 17.56 6.81
CA LEU A 23 -3.59 17.13 5.50
C LEU A 23 -3.28 15.65 5.24
N GLY A 24 -2.05 15.19 5.49
CA GLY A 24 -1.67 13.78 5.33
C GLY A 24 -2.54 12.83 6.18
N ARG A 25 -2.83 13.22 7.42
CA ARG A 25 -3.72 12.46 8.32
C ARG A 25 -5.16 12.39 7.80
N ARG A 26 -5.66 13.50 7.24
CA ARG A 26 -6.99 13.56 6.62
C ARG A 26 -7.08 12.71 5.36
N GLU A 27 -6.05 12.73 4.52
CA GLU A 27 -5.97 11.87 3.33
C GLU A 27 -5.97 10.39 3.73
N LYS A 28 -5.18 10.00 4.74
CA LYS A 28 -5.20 8.64 5.30
C LYS A 28 -6.60 8.26 5.78
N ARG A 29 -7.27 9.14 6.54
CA ARG A 29 -8.62 8.88 7.03
C ARG A 29 -9.64 8.73 5.89
N SER A 30 -9.53 9.54 4.85
CA SER A 30 -10.38 9.41 3.66
C SER A 30 -10.11 8.10 2.93
N ALA A 31 -8.85 7.65 2.85
CA ALA A 31 -8.49 6.36 2.29
C ALA A 31 -9.11 5.19 3.07
N ASP A 32 -9.08 5.23 4.41
CA ASP A 32 -9.75 4.25 5.26
C ASP A 32 -11.25 4.15 4.92
N LEU A 33 -11.91 5.30 4.73
CA LEU A 33 -13.34 5.36 4.38
C LEU A 33 -13.61 4.81 2.98
N SER A 34 -12.76 5.12 2.00
CA SER A 34 -12.85 4.56 0.65
C SER A 34 -12.72 3.03 0.66
N LEU A 35 -11.78 2.51 1.45
CA LEU A 35 -11.57 1.06 1.58
C LEU A 35 -12.80 0.39 2.22
N LEU A 36 -13.34 0.96 3.31
CA LEU A 36 -14.55 0.47 3.97
C LEU A 36 -15.81 0.58 3.09
N ALA A 37 -15.83 1.52 2.14
CA ALA A 37 -16.90 1.66 1.16
C ALA A 37 -16.78 0.66 -0.02
N GLY A 38 -15.75 -0.19 -0.04
CA GLY A 38 -15.53 -1.17 -1.11
C GLY A 38 -14.93 -0.57 -2.39
N SER A 39 -14.26 0.58 -2.30
CA SER A 39 -13.52 1.17 -3.42
C SER A 39 -12.00 1.11 -3.15
N PRO A 40 -11.34 -0.04 -3.43
CA PRO A 40 -9.94 -0.23 -3.09
C PRO A 40 -8.97 0.60 -3.95
N ILE A 41 -9.30 0.88 -5.23
CA ILE A 41 -8.48 1.79 -6.08
C ILE A 41 -8.48 3.20 -5.52
N ASP A 42 -9.66 3.74 -5.22
CA ASP A 42 -9.81 5.04 -4.58
C ASP A 42 -9.04 5.11 -3.25
N ALA A 43 -9.06 4.02 -2.49
CA ALA A 43 -8.32 3.93 -1.23
C ALA A 43 -6.81 3.98 -1.49
N TYR A 44 -6.30 3.19 -2.44
CA TYR A 44 -4.89 3.13 -2.79
C TYR A 44 -4.34 4.49 -3.25
N GLU A 45 -5.05 5.20 -4.14
CA GLU A 45 -4.66 6.54 -4.60
C GLU A 45 -4.56 7.54 -3.43
N ARG A 46 -5.49 7.45 -2.46
CA ARG A 46 -5.47 8.31 -1.28
C ARG A 46 -4.39 7.90 -0.28
N TYR A 47 -4.13 6.61 -0.10
CA TYR A 47 -3.05 6.13 0.78
C TYR A 47 -1.67 6.53 0.26
N THR A 48 -1.42 6.40 -1.05
CA THR A 48 -0.15 6.83 -1.67
C THR A 48 0.08 8.33 -1.45
N ARG A 49 -0.95 9.15 -1.69
CA ARG A 49 -0.91 10.59 -1.37
C ARG A 49 -0.68 10.88 0.11
N ALA A 50 -1.33 10.13 1.00
CA ALA A 50 -1.14 10.26 2.45
C ALA A 50 0.28 9.89 2.87
N ALA A 51 0.84 8.83 2.29
CA ALA A 51 2.21 8.38 2.54
C ALA A 51 3.21 9.45 2.10
N GLU A 52 3.03 10.05 0.93
CA GLU A 52 3.87 11.16 0.48
C GLU A 52 3.81 12.35 1.45
N LEU A 53 2.62 12.80 1.82
CA LEU A 53 2.44 13.95 2.72
C LEU A 53 3.06 13.70 4.11
N THR A 54 2.84 12.52 4.68
CA THR A 54 3.33 12.16 6.02
C THR A 54 4.84 11.92 6.05
N ARG A 55 5.43 11.40 4.96
CA ARG A 55 6.88 11.28 4.80
C ARG A 55 7.57 12.64 4.84
N HIS A 56 7.02 13.64 4.14
CA HIS A 56 7.60 14.99 4.07
C HIS A 56 7.35 15.84 5.33
N SER A 57 6.32 15.51 6.10
CA SER A 57 5.99 16.19 7.36
C SER A 57 6.63 15.58 8.60
N HIS A 58 7.54 14.61 8.46
CA HIS A 58 8.16 13.87 9.57
C HIS A 58 7.12 13.28 10.53
N ASP A 59 6.06 12.67 9.97
CA ASP A 59 5.01 12.00 10.74
C ASP A 59 5.10 10.46 10.57
N PRO A 60 6.09 9.82 11.20
CA PRO A 60 6.47 8.43 10.90
C PRO A 60 5.36 7.43 11.21
N LEU A 61 4.58 7.67 12.26
CA LEU A 61 3.49 6.76 12.63
C LEU A 61 2.38 6.75 11.57
N TRP A 62 2.00 7.95 11.09
CA TRP A 62 1.00 8.07 10.04
C TRP A 62 1.52 7.59 8.69
N TYR A 63 2.82 7.79 8.42
CA TYR A 63 3.49 7.21 7.25
C TYR A 63 3.42 5.68 7.25
N ALA A 64 3.84 5.03 8.33
CA ALA A 64 3.76 3.58 8.47
C ALA A 64 2.31 3.07 8.31
N SER A 65 1.34 3.77 8.90
CA SER A 65 -0.08 3.40 8.77
C SER A 65 -0.65 3.58 7.36
N ALA A 66 -0.10 4.52 6.57
CA ALA A 66 -0.51 4.72 5.19
C ALA A 66 0.07 3.63 4.28
N LEU A 67 1.32 3.19 4.53
CA LEU A 67 1.93 2.05 3.83
C LEU A 67 1.19 0.74 4.12
N GLU A 68 0.84 0.49 5.39
CA GLU A 68 -0.05 -0.62 5.77
C GLU A 68 -1.39 -0.53 5.03
N GLY A 69 -1.97 0.67 4.93
CA GLY A 69 -3.18 0.93 4.15
C GLY A 69 -3.03 0.61 2.65
N CYS A 70 -1.91 0.96 2.02
CA CYS A 70 -1.60 0.59 0.64
C CYS A 70 -1.59 -0.93 0.46
N ALA A 71 -0.94 -1.65 1.39
CA ALA A 71 -0.89 -3.11 1.37
C ALA A 71 -2.30 -3.71 1.49
N CYS A 72 -3.12 -3.22 2.44
CA CYS A 72 -4.52 -3.63 2.57
C CYS A 72 -5.34 -3.34 1.30
N ALA A 73 -5.09 -2.21 0.63
CA ALA A 73 -5.79 -1.88 -0.61
C ALA A 73 -5.44 -2.87 -1.74
N PHE A 74 -4.17 -3.28 -1.87
CA PHE A 74 -3.79 -4.31 -2.85
C PHE A 74 -4.41 -5.67 -2.56
N ILE A 75 -4.45 -6.08 -1.29
CA ILE A 75 -5.11 -7.34 -0.90
C ILE A 75 -6.61 -7.26 -1.24
N ALA A 76 -7.27 -6.16 -0.89
CA ALA A 76 -8.68 -5.96 -1.22
C ALA A 76 -8.95 -5.94 -2.73
N MET A 77 -8.05 -5.35 -3.54
CA MET A 77 -8.12 -5.44 -5.00
C MET A 77 -8.08 -6.90 -5.48
N ALA A 78 -7.13 -7.69 -4.95
CA ALA A 78 -6.96 -9.07 -5.38
C ALA A 78 -8.13 -9.99 -4.97
N GLU A 79 -8.70 -9.78 -3.78
CA GLU A 79 -9.73 -10.67 -3.22
C GLU A 79 -11.16 -10.25 -3.56
N ALA A 80 -11.48 -8.97 -3.40
CA ALA A 80 -12.84 -8.46 -3.52
C ALA A 80 -13.10 -7.79 -4.89
N GLY A 81 -12.04 -7.52 -5.66
CA GLY A 81 -12.14 -6.77 -6.91
C GLY A 81 -12.64 -5.34 -6.70
N GLY A 82 -13.29 -4.79 -7.71
CA GLY A 82 -13.87 -3.46 -7.66
C GLY A 82 -13.88 -2.78 -9.02
N HIS A 83 -14.40 -1.56 -9.06
CA HIS A 83 -14.45 -0.80 -10.31
C HIS A 83 -13.03 -0.46 -10.81
N GLY A 84 -12.66 -0.97 -11.99
CA GLY A 84 -11.36 -0.73 -12.62
C GLY A 84 -10.21 -1.55 -12.05
N VAL A 85 -10.48 -2.47 -11.13
CA VAL A 85 -9.43 -3.25 -10.44
C VAL A 85 -8.71 -4.19 -11.39
N ASP A 86 -9.45 -4.93 -12.21
CA ASP A 86 -8.85 -5.91 -13.13
C ASP A 86 -7.84 -5.24 -14.09
N GLU A 87 -8.26 -4.13 -14.72
CA GLU A 87 -7.39 -3.34 -15.60
C GLU A 87 -6.17 -2.79 -14.85
N TYR A 88 -6.34 -2.31 -13.62
CA TYR A 88 -5.22 -1.84 -12.82
C TYR A 88 -4.23 -2.97 -12.51
N LEU A 89 -4.73 -4.13 -12.07
CA LEU A 89 -3.88 -5.26 -11.68
C LEU A 89 -3.10 -5.83 -12.86
N GLU A 90 -3.76 -6.05 -14.00
CA GLU A 90 -3.14 -6.56 -15.23
C GLU A 90 -2.04 -5.63 -15.77
N ASN A 91 -2.24 -4.32 -15.63
CA ASN A 91 -1.27 -3.33 -16.10
C ASN A 91 -0.04 -3.24 -15.17
N ASN A 92 -0.25 -3.33 -13.85
CA ASN A 92 0.79 -3.03 -12.86
C ASN A 92 1.51 -4.27 -12.30
N PHE A 93 0.88 -5.45 -12.30
CA PHE A 93 1.42 -6.64 -11.67
C PHE A 93 1.57 -7.80 -12.65
N GLN A 94 2.59 -8.62 -12.39
CA GLN A 94 2.71 -9.93 -13.01
C GLN A 94 2.25 -11.02 -12.03
N LEU A 95 1.70 -12.10 -12.56
CA LEU A 95 1.49 -13.33 -11.79
C LEU A 95 2.82 -13.87 -11.25
N PRO A 96 2.81 -14.58 -10.11
CA PRO A 96 3.96 -15.33 -9.62
C PRO A 96 4.57 -16.23 -10.69
N GLU A 97 5.90 -16.37 -10.72
CA GLU A 97 6.65 -17.08 -11.78
C GLU A 97 6.15 -18.52 -11.98
N GLU A 98 5.87 -19.22 -10.87
CA GLU A 98 5.37 -20.59 -10.87
C GLU A 98 3.98 -20.70 -11.53
N ILE A 99 3.07 -19.79 -11.18
CA ILE A 99 1.73 -19.72 -11.77
C ILE A 99 1.81 -19.33 -13.24
N MET A 100 2.67 -18.36 -13.58
CA MET A 100 2.92 -17.94 -14.94
C MET A 100 3.44 -19.09 -15.81
N ALA A 101 4.39 -19.88 -15.29
CA ALA A 101 4.94 -21.04 -15.98
C ALA A 101 3.87 -22.12 -16.21
N LEU A 102 3.00 -22.38 -15.22
CA LEU A 102 1.88 -23.31 -15.35
C LEU A 102 0.85 -22.82 -16.38
N ALA A 103 0.49 -21.53 -16.36
CA ALA A 103 -0.43 -20.94 -17.33
C ALA A 103 0.10 -21.06 -18.77
N ILE A 104 1.39 -20.78 -18.98
CA ILE A 104 2.04 -20.97 -20.29
C ILE A 104 2.01 -22.44 -20.70
N ALA A 105 2.38 -23.36 -19.80
CA ALA A 105 2.38 -24.79 -20.09
C ALA A 105 0.98 -25.31 -20.48
N GLN A 106 -0.08 -24.84 -19.80
CA GLN A 106 -1.46 -25.16 -20.13
C GLN A 106 -1.91 -24.54 -21.46
N GLY A 107 -1.56 -23.28 -21.74
CA GLY A 107 -1.88 -22.60 -23.00
C GLY A 107 -1.22 -23.28 -24.20
N VAL A 108 0.06 -23.66 -24.07
CA VAL A 108 0.79 -24.47 -25.07
C VAL A 108 0.09 -25.83 -25.28
N ALA A 109 -0.29 -26.52 -24.19
CA ALA A 109 -0.94 -27.82 -24.26
C ALA A 109 -2.36 -27.75 -24.89
N ALA A 110 -3.06 -26.63 -24.72
CA ALA A 110 -4.38 -26.40 -25.29
C ALA A 110 -4.36 -25.96 -26.77
N GLY A 111 -3.17 -25.76 -27.36
CA GLY A 111 -3.03 -25.22 -28.71
C GLY A 111 -3.55 -23.78 -28.83
N ALA A 112 -3.69 -23.07 -27.71
CA ALA A 112 -4.11 -21.68 -27.67
C ALA A 112 -2.95 -20.79 -28.16
N ASP A 113 -3.27 -19.80 -29.00
CA ASP A 113 -2.33 -18.72 -29.30
C ASP A 113 -2.07 -17.99 -27.97
N LEU A 114 -0.84 -18.09 -27.46
CA LEU A 114 -0.40 -17.52 -26.16
C LEU A 114 -0.31 -15.98 -26.21
N GLY A 115 -0.90 -15.37 -27.22
CA GLY A 115 -1.09 -13.93 -27.31
C GLY A 115 -2.12 -13.48 -26.28
N ASP A 116 -1.77 -12.47 -25.49
CA ASP A 116 -2.78 -11.59 -24.89
C ASP A 116 -3.76 -11.08 -25.99
N SER A 117 -4.85 -10.44 -25.62
CA SER A 117 -5.83 -9.76 -26.50
C SER A 117 -5.21 -8.88 -27.60
N LYS A 118 -3.91 -8.55 -27.47
CA LYS A 118 -3.06 -7.77 -28.38
C LYS A 118 -1.97 -8.59 -29.12
N GLY A 119 -1.99 -9.92 -29.07
CA GLY A 119 -1.08 -10.82 -29.79
C GLY A 119 0.35 -10.94 -29.22
N LYS A 120 0.57 -10.55 -27.95
CA LYS A 120 1.89 -10.65 -27.30
C LYS A 120 2.01 -11.96 -26.54
N THR A 121 2.98 -12.80 -26.90
CA THR A 121 3.28 -14.06 -26.20
C THR A 121 3.46 -13.82 -24.70
N MET A 122 2.69 -14.52 -23.85
CA MET A 122 2.90 -14.52 -22.41
C MET A 122 4.34 -14.95 -22.11
N THR A 123 5.12 -14.03 -21.57
CA THR A 123 6.53 -14.20 -21.23
C THR A 123 6.76 -13.65 -19.83
N VAL A 124 7.66 -14.29 -19.07
CA VAL A 124 8.03 -13.83 -17.74
C VAL A 124 8.85 -12.54 -17.86
N ASP A 125 8.27 -11.41 -17.47
CA ASP A 125 8.95 -10.13 -17.38
C ASP A 125 9.54 -9.95 -15.98
N ARG A 126 10.84 -10.21 -15.85
CA ARG A 126 11.56 -10.09 -14.57
C ARG A 126 11.68 -8.65 -14.07
N SER A 127 11.30 -7.65 -14.88
CA SER A 127 11.24 -6.25 -14.44
C SER A 127 9.92 -5.88 -13.76
N LYS A 128 8.87 -6.69 -13.94
CA LYS A 128 7.57 -6.46 -13.32
C LYS A 128 7.53 -7.05 -11.92
N THR A 129 6.95 -6.29 -10.99
CA THR A 129 6.70 -6.76 -9.62
C THR A 129 5.46 -7.65 -9.58
N THR A 130 5.47 -8.63 -8.69
CA THR A 130 4.26 -9.38 -8.33
C THR A 130 3.50 -8.65 -7.23
N LEU A 131 2.20 -8.92 -7.10
CA LEU A 131 1.38 -8.34 -6.04
C LEU A 131 1.88 -8.73 -4.63
N PRO A 132 2.23 -10.01 -4.34
CA PRO A 132 2.81 -10.38 -3.05
C PRO A 132 4.12 -9.66 -2.72
N GLN A 133 4.99 -9.46 -3.72
CA GLN A 133 6.22 -8.68 -3.55
C GLN A 133 5.92 -7.21 -3.21
N ALA A 134 4.92 -6.61 -3.87
CA ALA A 134 4.54 -5.22 -3.61
C ALA A 134 3.95 -5.05 -2.20
N VAL A 135 3.07 -5.96 -1.77
CA VAL A 135 2.51 -5.99 -0.42
C VAL A 135 3.62 -6.15 0.63
N THR A 136 4.50 -7.13 0.43
CA THR A 136 5.62 -7.39 1.36
C THR A 136 6.54 -6.17 1.48
N ALA A 137 6.91 -5.54 0.37
CA ALA A 137 7.78 -4.37 0.37
C ALA A 137 7.17 -3.17 1.12
N LEU A 138 5.87 -2.92 0.97
CA LEU A 138 5.16 -1.87 1.70
C LEU A 138 5.17 -2.13 3.22
N VAL A 139 4.89 -3.38 3.61
CA VAL A 139 4.85 -3.77 5.02
C VAL A 139 6.24 -3.76 5.65
N GLU A 140 7.27 -4.22 4.95
CA GLU A 140 8.66 -4.14 5.41
C GLU A 140 9.12 -2.70 5.62
N GLU A 141 8.74 -1.78 4.72
CA GLU A 141 9.04 -0.36 4.91
C GLU A 141 8.32 0.18 6.16
N ALA A 142 7.05 -0.16 6.37
CA ALA A 142 6.31 0.23 7.57
C ALA A 142 6.93 -0.35 8.86
N LEU A 143 7.35 -1.62 8.85
CA LEU A 143 8.05 -2.26 9.97
C LEU A 143 9.38 -1.54 10.27
N SER A 144 10.13 -1.13 9.24
CA SER A 144 11.38 -0.37 9.39
C SER A 144 11.21 0.98 10.10
N VAL A 145 9.98 1.53 10.07
CA VAL A 145 9.63 2.77 10.76
C VAL A 145 9.23 2.48 12.20
N LEU A 146 8.43 1.44 12.43
CA LEU A 146 7.92 1.07 13.75
C LEU A 146 8.99 0.45 14.67
N CYS A 147 10.01 -0.21 14.12
CA CYS A 147 11.08 -0.83 14.91
C CYS A 147 12.03 0.18 15.58
N ARG A 148 11.96 1.47 15.22
CA ARG A 148 12.90 2.50 15.66
C ARG A 148 12.73 2.94 17.11
N HIS A 149 11.62 2.60 17.76
CA HIS A 149 11.33 3.04 19.12
C HIS A 149 10.52 1.99 19.91
N GLU A 150 10.95 1.70 21.15
CA GLU A 150 10.31 0.71 22.04
C GLU A 150 8.79 0.90 22.25
N LYS A 151 8.33 2.14 22.37
CA LYS A 151 6.91 2.50 22.51
C LYS A 151 6.04 2.08 21.33
N LEU A 152 6.65 1.76 20.18
CA LEU A 152 5.96 1.29 18.98
C LEU A 152 6.04 -0.24 18.84
N ALA A 153 6.64 -0.95 19.80
CA ALA A 153 6.82 -2.40 19.73
C ALA A 153 5.51 -3.17 19.57
N SER A 154 4.42 -2.71 20.18
CA SER A 154 3.09 -3.33 20.02
C SER A 154 2.57 -3.20 18.59
N LEU A 155 2.75 -2.04 17.95
CA LEU A 155 2.36 -1.81 16.56
C LEU A 155 3.24 -2.61 15.59
N HIS A 156 4.55 -2.65 15.85
CA HIS A 156 5.49 -3.47 15.09
C HIS A 156 5.12 -4.95 15.16
N ALA A 157 4.87 -5.48 16.37
CA ALA A 157 4.47 -6.88 16.54
C ALA A 157 3.12 -7.17 15.86
N GLY A 158 2.14 -6.27 15.98
CA GLY A 158 0.85 -6.42 15.32
C GLY A 158 0.97 -6.46 13.80
N LEU A 159 1.78 -5.58 13.20
CA LEU A 159 2.01 -5.57 11.75
C LEU A 159 2.78 -6.82 11.28
N LEU A 160 3.76 -7.28 12.06
CA LEU A 160 4.50 -8.50 11.77
C LEU A 160 3.60 -9.74 11.77
N LEU A 161 2.65 -9.83 12.71
CA LEU A 161 1.67 -10.91 12.74
C LEU A 161 0.76 -10.90 11.51
N LYS A 162 0.26 -9.73 11.09
CA LYS A 162 -0.52 -9.61 9.85
C LYS A 162 0.27 -10.03 8.62
N LEU A 163 1.55 -9.69 8.54
CA LEU A 163 2.42 -10.13 7.45
C LEU A 163 2.61 -11.64 7.46
N ALA A 164 2.78 -12.24 8.64
CA ALA A 164 2.91 -13.69 8.77
C ALA A 164 1.62 -14.41 8.34
N GLU A 165 0.44 -13.88 8.71
CA GLU A 165 -0.86 -14.38 8.26
C GLU A 165 -0.99 -14.28 6.74
N TYR A 166 -0.69 -13.11 6.15
CA TYR A 166 -0.71 -12.92 4.70
C TYR A 166 0.20 -13.90 3.96
N VAL A 167 1.45 -14.06 4.41
CA VAL A 167 2.42 -14.96 3.79
C VAL A 167 2.03 -16.43 3.93
N GLN A 168 1.32 -16.80 5.00
CA GLN A 168 0.80 -18.15 5.17
C GLN A 168 -0.30 -18.49 4.14
N GLU A 169 -1.02 -17.49 3.64
CA GLU A 169 -2.14 -17.65 2.69
C GLU A 169 -1.71 -17.60 1.21
N LEU A 170 -0.44 -17.27 0.93
CA LEU A 170 0.16 -17.30 -0.42
C LEU A 170 0.43 -18.72 -0.91
#